data_AF-A0A3Q0IRF4-F1
#
_entry.id   AF-A0A3Q0IRF4-F1
#
_cell.length_a   1.000
_cell.length_b   1.000
_cell.length_c   1.000
_cell.angle_alpha   90.00
_cell.angle_beta   90.00
_cell.angle_gamma   90.00
#
_symmetry.space_group_name_H-M   'P 1'
#
loop_
_entity.id
_entity.type
_entity.pdbx_description
1 polymer ?
#
loop_
_entity_poly.entity_id
_entity_poly.type
_entity_poly.pdbx_seq_one_letter_code
_entity_poly.pdbx_strand_id
1 'polypeptide(L)'
;MYQLKHLLKTVVETRNQLALKPLPPILVKIAPDLSLDEKKDIADVVLDSVKGILKFGDVAHYFVVNVSSPNTANLRKLQAKDQLKHLLKTVVETRNQLAVKPLPPILVKIAPDLSLDEKKDIADVVLDSKCKVDGLIVSNTTVDRYEYLDARYKEETGGLSGEPLRNKSTELISEMYKLTKGKLPIIGVGGVFSGKDAFEKIKAGASLVQIYTSFVYHGPPLVTRIKSELEELLQKEGYNSVSQAVGAAHKS
;
A
#
# COMPACT_ATOMS: atom_id res chain seq x y z
N MET A 1 12.55 8.16 27.55
CA MET A 1 11.06 8.21 27.52
C MET A 1 10.47 9.40 26.75
N TYR A 2 11.21 10.49 26.52
CA TYR A 2 10.73 11.62 25.70
C TYR A 2 10.73 11.36 24.17
N GLN A 3 11.49 10.36 23.71
CA GLN A 3 11.76 10.07 22.29
C GLN A 3 10.55 9.46 21.53
N LEU A 4 9.79 8.53 22.12
CA LEU A 4 8.74 7.80 21.38
C LEU A 4 7.46 8.61 21.04
N LYS A 5 7.24 9.79 21.64
CA LYS A 5 5.98 10.55 21.50
C LYS A 5 5.77 11.13 20.09
N HIS A 6 6.85 11.43 19.36
CA HIS A 6 6.77 12.10 18.05
C HIS A 6 6.37 11.16 16.91
N LEU A 7 6.86 9.90 16.95
CA LEU A 7 6.47 8.86 15.99
C LEU A 7 4.99 8.43 16.17
N LEU A 8 4.52 8.42 17.42
CA LEU A 8 3.14 8.09 17.77
C LEU A 8 2.14 9.06 17.14
N LYS A 9 2.50 10.35 17.01
CA LYS A 9 1.57 11.38 16.50
C LYS A 9 1.11 11.10 15.07
N THR A 10 1.99 10.65 14.18
CA THR A 10 1.59 10.39 12.78
C THR A 10 0.93 9.03 12.59
N VAL A 11 1.36 8.01 13.33
CA VAL A 11 0.58 6.76 13.40
C VAL A 11 -0.83 7.10 13.84
N VAL A 12 -1.01 7.95 14.86
CA VAL A 12 -2.33 8.42 15.30
C VAL A 12 -3.03 9.27 14.24
N GLU A 13 -2.37 10.23 13.58
CA GLU A 13 -2.98 11.10 12.56
C GLU A 13 -3.42 10.33 11.31
N THR A 14 -2.56 9.49 10.73
CA THR A 14 -2.94 8.65 9.59
C THR A 14 -3.96 7.60 10.00
N ARG A 15 -3.90 7.07 11.23
CA ARG A 15 -4.98 6.21 11.74
C ARG A 15 -6.28 6.96 11.92
N ASN A 16 -6.25 8.23 12.33
CA ASN A 16 -7.45 9.04 12.44
C ASN A 16 -8.02 9.35 11.06
N GLN A 17 -7.16 9.68 10.09
CA GLN A 17 -7.55 9.82 8.67
C GLN A 17 -8.18 8.54 8.12
N LEU A 18 -7.63 7.37 8.50
CA LEU A 18 -8.15 6.05 8.16
C LEU A 18 -9.12 5.48 9.20
N ALA A 19 -9.64 6.25 10.17
CA ALA A 19 -10.51 5.76 11.25
C ALA A 19 -10.13 4.39 11.90
N LEU A 20 -8.84 4.05 12.02
CA LEU A 20 -8.35 2.76 12.51
C LEU A 20 -8.47 2.67 14.04
N LYS A 21 -9.28 1.71 14.57
CA LYS A 21 -9.42 1.43 16.02
C LYS A 21 -8.07 1.05 16.67
N PRO A 22 -7.91 1.13 18.02
CA PRO A 22 -6.66 0.80 18.74
C PRO A 22 -6.07 -0.61 18.47
N LEU A 23 -4.77 -0.77 18.76
CA LEU A 23 -3.88 -1.86 18.29
C LEU A 23 -4.20 -3.28 18.83
N PRO A 24 -3.81 -4.34 18.08
CA PRO A 24 -3.31 -4.30 16.69
C PRO A 24 -4.47 -4.28 15.68
N PRO A 25 -4.41 -3.47 14.60
CA PRO A 25 -5.45 -3.45 13.58
C PRO A 25 -5.48 -4.77 12.83
N ILE A 26 -6.64 -5.40 12.79
CA ILE A 26 -6.96 -6.53 11.92
C ILE A 26 -7.11 -5.98 10.49
N LEU A 27 -6.06 -6.15 9.68
CA LEU A 27 -6.13 -5.99 8.22
C LEU A 27 -6.86 -7.20 7.64
N VAL A 28 -7.85 -6.96 6.79
CA VAL A 28 -8.43 -8.01 5.95
C VAL A 28 -8.05 -7.75 4.50
N LYS A 29 -7.22 -8.64 3.94
CA LYS A 29 -6.84 -8.59 2.54
C LYS A 29 -7.96 -9.23 1.74
N ILE A 30 -8.64 -8.41 0.96
CA ILE A 30 -9.54 -8.88 -0.08
C ILE A 30 -8.65 -9.14 -1.30
N ALA A 31 -8.12 -10.37 -1.35
CA ALA A 31 -7.49 -10.88 -2.55
C ALA A 31 -8.59 -11.59 -3.35
N PRO A 32 -8.89 -11.13 -4.56
CA PRO A 32 -9.64 -11.96 -5.49
C PRO A 32 -8.81 -13.22 -5.73
N ASP A 33 -9.34 -14.38 -5.33
CA ASP A 33 -8.68 -15.65 -5.58
C ASP A 33 -9.01 -16.11 -7.00
N LEU A 34 -8.22 -15.62 -7.96
CA LEU A 34 -8.16 -16.15 -9.33
C LEU A 34 -7.18 -17.33 -9.44
N SER A 35 -6.49 -17.71 -8.36
CA SER A 35 -5.41 -18.71 -8.40
C SER A 35 -5.88 -20.16 -8.31
N LEU A 36 -7.13 -20.39 -7.90
CA LEU A 36 -7.67 -21.74 -7.80
C LEU A 36 -8.49 -22.20 -9.02
N ASP A 37 -8.82 -21.30 -9.95
CA ASP A 37 -9.63 -21.64 -11.12
C ASP A 37 -9.31 -20.72 -12.31
N GLU A 38 -8.70 -21.30 -13.35
CA GLU A 38 -8.37 -20.61 -14.61
C GLU A 38 -9.62 -20.09 -15.35
N LYS A 39 -10.82 -20.55 -14.96
CA LYS A 39 -12.10 -20.12 -15.54
C LYS A 39 -12.69 -18.88 -14.87
N LYS A 40 -12.17 -18.45 -13.72
CA LYS A 40 -12.72 -17.28 -13.03
C LYS A 40 -12.50 -16.02 -13.85
N ASP A 41 -13.57 -15.24 -14.01
CA ASP A 41 -13.54 -13.98 -14.72
C ASP A 41 -13.54 -12.77 -13.77
N ILE A 42 -13.68 -11.57 -14.33
CA ILE A 42 -13.72 -10.33 -13.56
C ILE A 42 -14.97 -10.25 -12.65
N ALA A 43 -16.09 -10.83 -13.07
CA ALA A 43 -17.31 -10.84 -12.26
C ALA A 43 -17.10 -11.69 -11.00
N ASP A 44 -16.38 -12.81 -11.10
CA ASP A 44 -16.02 -13.63 -9.94
C ASP A 44 -15.13 -12.87 -8.95
N VAL A 45 -14.16 -12.09 -9.44
CA VAL A 45 -13.30 -11.22 -8.62
C VAL A 45 -14.12 -10.21 -7.84
N VAL A 46 -15.06 -9.55 -8.52
CA VAL A 46 -15.95 -8.57 -7.90
C VAL A 46 -16.81 -9.26 -6.84
N LEU A 47 -17.38 -10.42 -7.15
CA LEU A 47 -18.22 -11.18 -6.23
C LEU A 47 -17.47 -11.64 -4.98
N ASP A 48 -16.25 -12.16 -5.14
CA ASP A 48 -15.39 -12.56 -4.02
C ASP A 48 -15.02 -11.35 -3.15
N SER A 49 -14.84 -10.19 -3.77
CA SER A 49 -14.60 -8.95 -3.03
C SER A 49 -15.81 -8.52 -2.20
N VAL A 50 -17.01 -8.61 -2.77
CA VAL A 50 -18.28 -8.35 -2.07
C VAL A 50 -18.44 -9.30 -0.88
N LYS A 51 -18.25 -10.61 -1.10
CA LYS A 51 -18.34 -11.63 -0.04
C LYS A 51 -17.36 -11.34 1.10
N GLY A 52 -16.12 -10.98 0.78
CA GLY A 52 -15.10 -10.63 1.77
C GLY A 52 -15.51 -9.44 2.64
N ILE A 53 -16.04 -8.38 2.03
CA ILE A 53 -16.50 -7.18 2.76
C ILE A 53 -17.66 -7.53 3.69
N LEU A 54 -18.68 -8.23 3.19
CA LEU A 54 -19.85 -8.61 3.98
C LEU A 54 -19.48 -9.56 5.11
N LYS A 55 -18.60 -10.52 4.85
CA LYS A 55 -18.21 -11.55 5.82
C LYS A 55 -17.36 -11.00 6.97
N PHE A 56 -16.49 -10.03 6.69
CA PHE A 56 -15.49 -9.55 7.65
C PHE A 56 -15.69 -8.08 8.07
N GLY A 57 -16.81 -7.46 7.69
CA GLY A 57 -17.07 -6.04 7.95
C GLY A 57 -17.02 -5.66 9.43
N ASP A 58 -17.45 -6.55 10.32
CA ASP A 58 -17.48 -6.37 11.78
C ASP A 58 -16.10 -6.42 12.45
N VAL A 59 -15.16 -7.18 11.87
CA VAL A 59 -13.81 -7.40 12.44
C VAL A 59 -12.71 -6.60 11.73
N ALA A 60 -12.91 -6.23 10.47
CA ALA A 60 -11.91 -5.52 9.68
C ALA A 60 -11.70 -4.10 10.21
N HIS A 61 -10.44 -3.77 10.48
CA HIS A 61 -10.04 -2.38 10.75
C HIS A 61 -9.86 -1.61 9.46
N TYR A 62 -9.44 -2.28 8.39
CA TYR A 62 -9.47 -1.80 7.01
C TYR A 62 -9.39 -2.99 6.05
N PHE A 63 -9.88 -2.75 4.84
CA PHE A 63 -9.81 -3.67 3.73
C PHE A 63 -8.71 -3.28 2.77
N VAL A 64 -8.08 -4.28 2.18
CA VAL A 64 -7.15 -4.10 1.06
C VAL A 64 -7.68 -4.82 -0.17
N VAL A 65 -8.03 -4.08 -1.21
CA VAL A 65 -8.32 -4.63 -2.53
C VAL A 65 -6.99 -4.87 -3.24
N ASN A 66 -6.61 -6.14 -3.40
CA ASN A 66 -5.34 -6.51 -4.02
C ASN A 66 -5.50 -6.83 -5.51
N VAL A 67 -5.04 -5.91 -6.36
CA VAL A 67 -5.08 -6.03 -7.85
C VAL A 67 -3.69 -6.22 -8.46
N SER A 68 -2.69 -6.62 -7.67
CA SER A 68 -1.27 -6.44 -8.04
C SER A 68 -0.37 -7.67 -7.94
N SER A 69 -0.90 -8.83 -7.53
CA SER A 69 -0.13 -10.09 -7.47
C SER A 69 0.38 -10.48 -8.85
N PRO A 70 1.69 -10.74 -9.04
CA PRO A 70 2.20 -11.37 -10.27
C PRO A 70 1.92 -12.87 -10.33
N ASN A 71 1.65 -13.51 -9.19
CA ASN A 71 1.51 -14.96 -9.08
C ASN A 71 0.09 -15.45 -9.35
N THR A 72 -0.80 -14.53 -9.73
CA THR A 72 -2.20 -14.81 -9.98
C THR A 72 -2.51 -14.39 -11.40
N ALA A 73 -2.83 -15.35 -12.26
CA ALA A 73 -3.05 -15.10 -13.68
C ALA A 73 -4.10 -13.99 -13.87
N ASN A 74 -3.82 -13.07 -14.80
CA ASN A 74 -4.68 -11.95 -15.17
C ASN A 74 -5.04 -10.93 -14.07
N LEU A 75 -4.68 -11.13 -12.80
CA LEU A 75 -5.08 -10.24 -11.71
C LEU A 75 -4.64 -8.79 -11.94
N ARG A 76 -3.44 -8.59 -12.50
CA ARG A 76 -2.91 -7.25 -12.80
C ARG A 76 -3.68 -6.51 -13.89
N LYS A 77 -4.44 -7.21 -14.73
CA LYS A 77 -5.31 -6.58 -15.74
C LYS A 77 -6.43 -5.75 -15.10
N LEU A 78 -6.82 -6.08 -13.86
CA LEU A 78 -7.79 -5.31 -13.08
C LEU A 78 -7.33 -3.88 -12.76
N GLN A 79 -6.05 -3.55 -12.98
CA GLN A 79 -5.55 -2.19 -12.82
C GLN A 79 -5.89 -1.30 -14.03
N ALA A 80 -6.36 -1.87 -15.15
CA ALA A 80 -6.85 -1.10 -16.29
C ALA A 80 -8.09 -0.27 -15.89
N LYS A 81 -8.19 0.95 -16.43
CA LYS A 81 -9.13 2.00 -15.99
C LYS A 81 -10.55 1.50 -15.74
N ASP A 82 -11.18 0.88 -16.75
CA ASP A 82 -12.59 0.48 -16.68
C ASP A 82 -12.82 -0.69 -15.71
N GLN A 83 -11.89 -1.65 -15.68
CA GLN A 83 -11.97 -2.80 -14.77
C GLN A 83 -11.80 -2.37 -13.32
N LEU A 84 -10.81 -1.51 -13.06
CA LEU A 84 -10.58 -0.94 -11.74
C LEU A 84 -11.78 -0.12 -11.28
N LYS A 85 -12.33 0.71 -12.18
CA LYS A 85 -13.51 1.52 -11.90
C LYS A 85 -14.71 0.66 -11.52
N HIS A 86 -14.98 -0.39 -12.29
CA HIS A 86 -16.08 -1.31 -11.99
C HIS A 86 -15.89 -1.98 -10.63
N LEU A 87 -14.71 -2.56 -10.38
CA LEU A 87 -14.38 -3.23 -9.12
C LEU A 87 -14.51 -2.30 -7.91
N LEU A 88 -13.88 -1.13 -7.96
CA LEU A 88 -13.85 -0.20 -6.81
C LEU A 88 -15.21 0.40 -6.53
N LYS A 89 -16.00 0.71 -7.57
CA LYS A 89 -17.39 1.16 -7.39
C LYS A 89 -18.19 0.12 -6.59
N THR A 90 -18.18 -1.14 -7.01
CA THR A 90 -18.94 -2.21 -6.33
C THR A 90 -18.45 -2.47 -4.91
N VAL A 91 -17.13 -2.46 -4.70
CA VAL A 91 -16.52 -2.63 -3.38
C VAL A 91 -16.91 -1.49 -2.43
N VAL A 92 -16.82 -0.23 -2.89
CA VAL A 92 -17.19 0.94 -2.09
C VAL A 92 -18.69 0.95 -1.77
N GLU A 93 -19.55 0.65 -2.75
CA GLU A 93 -21.00 0.53 -2.56
C GLU A 93 -21.34 -0.55 -1.51
N THR A 94 -20.69 -1.72 -1.60
CA THR A 94 -20.88 -2.82 -0.63
C THR A 94 -20.43 -2.42 0.77
N ARG A 95 -19.25 -1.80 0.90
CA ARG A 95 -18.74 -1.32 2.19
C ARG A 95 -19.69 -0.32 2.83
N ASN A 96 -20.28 0.56 2.03
CA ASN A 96 -21.20 1.59 2.53
C ASN A 96 -22.53 1.01 3.06
N GLN A 97 -22.90 -0.19 2.65
CA GLN A 97 -24.08 -0.92 3.14
C GLN A 97 -23.85 -1.60 4.49
N LEU A 98 -22.60 -1.68 4.98
CA LEU A 98 -22.30 -2.29 6.26
C LEU A 98 -22.95 -1.52 7.43
N ALA A 99 -23.57 -2.26 8.34
CA ALA A 99 -24.20 -1.71 9.55
C ALA A 99 -23.18 -1.20 10.59
N VAL A 100 -21.96 -1.75 10.59
CA VAL A 100 -20.85 -1.34 11.47
C VAL A 100 -20.46 0.13 11.26
N LYS A 101 -20.17 0.83 12.37
CA LYS A 101 -19.60 2.18 12.38
C LYS A 101 -18.42 2.26 13.38
N PRO A 102 -17.35 3.04 13.09
CA PRO A 102 -17.08 3.67 11.80
C PRO A 102 -16.89 2.60 10.70
N LEU A 103 -17.14 2.99 9.45
CA LEU A 103 -16.96 2.11 8.30
C LEU A 103 -15.47 1.77 8.12
N PRO A 104 -15.10 0.49 7.87
CA PRO A 104 -13.71 0.14 7.60
C PRO A 104 -13.22 0.82 6.31
N PRO A 105 -12.03 1.46 6.30
CA PRO A 105 -11.44 2.03 5.10
C PRO A 105 -11.15 0.97 4.05
N ILE A 106 -11.18 1.37 2.78
CA ILE A 106 -10.72 0.55 1.66
C ILE A 106 -9.44 1.13 1.11
N LEU A 107 -8.39 0.33 1.04
CA LEU A 107 -7.14 0.66 0.37
C LEU A 107 -6.95 -0.22 -0.86
N VAL A 108 -6.28 0.31 -1.89
CA VAL A 108 -5.93 -0.47 -3.10
C VAL A 108 -4.44 -0.72 -3.13
N LYS A 109 -4.04 -1.99 -3.30
CA LYS A 109 -2.63 -2.35 -3.45
C LYS A 109 -2.27 -2.53 -4.93
N ILE A 110 -1.37 -1.68 -5.43
CA ILE A 110 -0.97 -1.62 -6.85
C ILE A 110 0.40 -2.26 -7.12
N ALA A 111 0.63 -2.67 -8.37
CA ALA A 111 1.88 -3.24 -8.81
C ALA A 111 2.92 -2.15 -9.10
N PRO A 112 4.22 -2.44 -8.96
CA PRO A 112 5.27 -1.50 -9.34
C PRO A 112 5.46 -1.42 -10.86
N ASP A 113 4.98 -2.41 -11.61
CA ASP A 113 5.23 -2.62 -13.03
C ASP A 113 4.13 -1.94 -13.86
N LEU A 114 4.15 -0.60 -13.89
CA LEU A 114 3.14 0.23 -14.55
C LEU A 114 3.79 1.30 -15.44
N SER A 115 3.21 1.54 -16.60
CA SER A 115 3.48 2.70 -17.45
C SER A 115 2.95 3.98 -16.83
N LEU A 116 3.39 5.14 -17.33
CA LEU A 116 2.90 6.43 -16.87
C LEU A 116 1.38 6.60 -17.07
N ASP A 117 0.84 6.12 -18.18
CA ASP A 117 -0.58 6.27 -18.48
C ASP A 117 -1.44 5.35 -17.61
N GLU A 118 -0.97 4.14 -17.31
CA GLU A 118 -1.63 3.27 -16.32
C GLU A 118 -1.63 3.90 -14.92
N LYS A 119 -0.53 4.56 -14.51
CA LYS A 119 -0.49 5.30 -13.23
C LYS A 119 -1.52 6.44 -13.19
N LYS A 120 -1.65 7.20 -14.29
CA LYS A 120 -2.66 8.27 -14.41
C LYS A 120 -4.08 7.70 -14.33
N ASP A 121 -4.34 6.61 -15.05
CA ASP A 121 -5.65 5.95 -15.05
C ASP A 121 -6.03 5.45 -13.65
N ILE A 122 -5.09 4.83 -12.93
CA ILE A 122 -5.31 4.44 -11.54
C ILE A 122 -5.62 5.67 -10.69
N ALA A 123 -4.83 6.75 -10.81
CA ALA A 123 -5.03 7.98 -10.03
C ALA A 123 -6.41 8.62 -10.31
N ASP A 124 -6.85 8.68 -11.56
CA ASP A 124 -8.17 9.16 -11.95
C ASP A 124 -9.29 8.34 -11.28
N VAL A 125 -9.17 7.01 -11.33
CA VAL A 125 -10.20 6.11 -10.79
C VAL A 125 -10.28 6.23 -9.27
N VAL A 126 -9.15 6.21 -8.55
CA VAL A 126 -9.18 6.26 -7.07
C VAL A 126 -9.60 7.61 -6.51
N LEU A 127 -9.54 8.68 -7.32
CA LEU A 127 -10.05 10.01 -6.99
C LEU A 127 -11.51 10.23 -7.42
N ASP A 128 -12.09 9.39 -8.30
CA ASP A 128 -13.49 9.47 -8.71
C ASP A 128 -14.39 9.28 -7.48
N SER A 129 -15.31 10.23 -7.25
CA SER A 129 -16.25 10.21 -6.12
C SER A 129 -17.03 8.90 -5.96
N LYS A 130 -17.30 8.17 -7.04
CA LYS A 130 -18.03 6.88 -7.02
C LYS A 130 -17.13 5.69 -6.68
N CYS A 131 -15.83 5.85 -6.83
CA CYS A 131 -14.82 4.81 -6.62
C CYS A 131 -13.84 5.20 -5.51
N LYS A 132 -14.17 6.24 -4.74
CA LYS A 132 -13.24 6.88 -3.81
C LYS A 132 -12.84 5.89 -2.73
N VAL A 133 -11.59 5.46 -2.81
CA VAL A 133 -10.93 4.66 -1.79
C VAL A 133 -10.28 5.58 -0.77
N ASP A 134 -9.93 5.01 0.38
CA ASP A 134 -9.43 5.73 1.54
C ASP A 134 -7.89 5.81 1.56
N GLY A 135 -7.21 5.05 0.68
CA GLY A 135 -5.76 5.15 0.50
C GLY A 135 -5.18 4.15 -0.51
N LEU A 136 -3.86 4.22 -0.69
CA LEU A 136 -3.10 3.32 -1.57
C LEU A 136 -2.05 2.54 -0.79
N ILE A 137 -1.73 1.33 -1.25
CA ILE A 137 -0.56 0.56 -0.82
C ILE A 137 0.37 0.41 -2.02
N VAL A 138 1.57 0.99 -1.91
CA VAL A 138 2.54 1.13 -2.99
C VAL A 138 3.89 0.57 -2.54
N SER A 139 4.32 -0.63 -2.92
CA SER A 139 3.72 -1.50 -3.96
C SER A 139 3.70 -2.99 -3.57
N ASN A 140 3.18 -3.80 -4.48
CA ASN A 140 3.43 -5.23 -4.50
C ASN A 140 4.83 -5.55 -5.07
N THR A 141 5.14 -6.83 -5.22
CA THR A 141 6.40 -7.33 -5.82
C THR A 141 6.53 -6.96 -7.30
N THR A 142 7.76 -6.85 -7.79
CA THR A 142 8.08 -6.60 -9.21
C THR A 142 8.28 -7.91 -9.98
N VAL A 143 8.04 -7.90 -11.29
CA VAL A 143 8.46 -9.00 -12.19
C VAL A 143 9.81 -8.74 -12.85
N ASP A 144 10.40 -7.55 -12.65
CA ASP A 144 11.74 -7.25 -13.15
C ASP A 144 12.75 -8.27 -12.60
N ARG A 145 13.78 -8.54 -13.42
CA ARG A 145 14.98 -9.28 -13.05
C ARG A 145 16.17 -8.39 -13.36
N TYR A 146 16.88 -7.96 -12.34
CA TYR A 146 17.99 -7.02 -12.48
C TYR A 146 19.31 -7.74 -12.76
N GLU A 147 20.21 -7.07 -13.47
CA GLU A 147 21.48 -7.69 -13.88
C GLU A 147 22.39 -8.10 -12.73
N TYR A 148 22.30 -7.39 -11.59
CA TYR A 148 23.07 -7.68 -10.39
C TYR A 148 22.52 -8.85 -9.56
N LEU A 149 21.38 -9.44 -9.93
CA LEU A 149 20.88 -10.65 -9.28
C LEU A 149 21.77 -11.85 -9.62
N ASP A 150 21.91 -12.78 -8.69
CA ASP A 150 22.52 -14.09 -8.97
C ASP A 150 21.75 -14.78 -10.11
N ALA A 151 22.47 -15.37 -11.05
CA ALA A 151 21.93 -16.03 -12.24
C ALA A 151 20.82 -17.02 -11.88
N ARG A 152 20.97 -17.75 -10.77
CA ARG A 152 19.97 -18.72 -10.30
C ARG A 152 18.60 -18.11 -9.98
N TYR A 153 18.52 -16.82 -9.68
CA TYR A 153 17.27 -16.12 -9.35
C TYR A 153 16.71 -15.33 -10.54
N LYS A 154 17.49 -15.17 -11.62
CA LYS A 154 17.04 -14.47 -12.83
C LYS A 154 15.97 -15.27 -13.58
N GLU A 155 16.06 -16.60 -13.53
CA GLU A 155 15.14 -17.51 -14.24
C GLU A 155 13.90 -17.89 -13.42
N GLU A 156 13.89 -17.59 -12.12
CA GLU A 156 12.75 -17.89 -11.24
C GLU A 156 11.51 -17.10 -11.67
N THR A 157 10.35 -17.75 -11.64
CA THR A 157 9.07 -17.11 -11.94
C THR A 157 8.49 -16.40 -10.72
N GLY A 158 7.51 -15.52 -10.94
CA GLY A 158 6.80 -14.82 -9.87
C GLY A 158 7.44 -13.50 -9.43
N GLY A 159 7.08 -13.05 -8.23
CA GLY A 159 7.39 -11.71 -7.73
C GLY A 159 8.73 -11.58 -6.97
N LEU A 160 9.55 -10.62 -7.39
CA LEU A 160 10.76 -10.18 -6.68
C LEU A 160 10.41 -9.09 -5.64
N SER A 161 10.98 -9.23 -4.44
CA SER A 161 10.75 -8.35 -3.29
C SER A 161 12.07 -7.90 -2.65
N GLY A 162 12.01 -7.13 -1.56
CA GLY A 162 13.19 -6.73 -0.80
C GLY A 162 13.96 -5.57 -1.39
N GLU A 163 15.27 -5.53 -1.12
CA GLU A 163 16.17 -4.44 -1.52
C GLU A 163 16.13 -4.12 -3.03
N PRO A 164 16.07 -5.11 -3.95
CA PRO A 164 15.98 -4.83 -5.38
C PRO A 164 14.77 -3.97 -5.77
N LEU A 165 13.68 -4.00 -4.99
CA LEU A 165 12.46 -3.25 -5.22
C LEU A 165 12.48 -1.83 -4.62
N ARG A 166 13.48 -1.49 -3.79
CA ARG A 166 13.49 -0.25 -2.99
C ARG A 166 13.31 0.99 -3.86
N ASN A 167 14.15 1.17 -4.86
CA ASN A 167 14.14 2.35 -5.73
C ASN A 167 12.84 2.43 -6.54
N LYS A 168 12.45 1.36 -7.24
CA LYS A 168 11.25 1.31 -8.07
C LYS A 168 9.98 1.61 -7.27
N SER A 169 9.86 1.06 -6.05
CA SER A 169 8.70 1.33 -5.19
C SER A 169 8.70 2.75 -4.61
N THR A 170 9.87 3.32 -4.27
CA THR A 170 9.96 4.71 -3.80
C THR A 170 9.61 5.71 -4.91
N GLU A 171 10.05 5.45 -6.14
CA GLU A 171 9.69 6.26 -7.31
C GLU A 171 8.17 6.22 -7.56
N LEU A 172 7.57 5.03 -7.53
CA LEU A 172 6.12 4.90 -7.70
C LEU A 172 5.32 5.61 -6.60
N ILE A 173 5.80 5.60 -5.34
CA ILE A 173 5.18 6.39 -4.26
C ILE A 173 5.18 7.88 -4.64
N SER A 174 6.32 8.39 -5.11
CA SER A 174 6.47 9.78 -5.53
C SER A 174 5.54 10.15 -6.69
N GLU A 175 5.47 9.31 -7.72
CA GLU A 175 4.58 9.55 -8.87
C GLU A 175 3.10 9.53 -8.47
N MET A 176 2.67 8.51 -7.70
CA MET A 176 1.29 8.41 -7.25
C MET A 176 0.92 9.54 -6.28
N TYR A 177 1.85 9.99 -5.44
CA TYR A 177 1.63 11.16 -4.58
C TYR A 177 1.37 12.42 -5.40
N LYS A 178 2.17 12.67 -6.44
CA LYS A 178 1.96 13.80 -7.37
C LYS A 178 0.64 13.69 -8.11
N LEU A 179 0.35 12.53 -8.70
CA LEU A 179 -0.87 12.29 -9.47
C LEU A 179 -2.14 12.43 -8.61
N THR A 180 -2.08 11.97 -7.35
CA THR A 180 -3.18 12.11 -6.39
C THR A 180 -3.19 13.45 -5.65
N LYS A 181 -2.22 14.34 -5.92
CA LYS A 181 -2.04 15.64 -5.27
C LYS A 181 -2.01 15.55 -3.74
N GLY A 182 -1.44 14.47 -3.21
CA GLY A 182 -1.42 14.17 -1.77
C GLY A 182 -2.80 14.02 -1.10
N LYS A 183 -3.88 13.84 -1.87
CA LYS A 183 -5.26 13.72 -1.34
C LYS A 183 -5.55 12.36 -0.71
N LEU A 184 -4.73 11.35 -1.00
CA LEU A 184 -4.86 10.00 -0.49
C LEU A 184 -3.62 9.62 0.33
N PRO A 185 -3.78 9.06 1.54
CA PRO A 185 -2.65 8.51 2.27
C PRO A 185 -2.08 7.31 1.50
N ILE A 186 -0.75 7.23 1.45
CA ILE A 186 -0.02 6.14 0.80
C ILE A 186 0.70 5.33 1.88
N ILE A 187 0.54 4.01 1.84
CA ILE A 187 1.37 3.07 2.60
C ILE A 187 2.49 2.57 1.69
N GLY A 188 3.73 2.95 2.01
CA GLY A 188 4.93 2.57 1.26
C GLY A 188 5.43 1.16 1.58
N VAL A 189 5.70 0.35 0.57
CA VAL A 189 6.09 -1.06 0.68
C VAL A 189 7.12 -1.39 -0.40
N GLY A 190 8.16 -2.14 -0.02
CA GLY A 190 9.23 -2.59 -0.92
C GLY A 190 10.60 -2.06 -0.51
N GLY A 191 11.50 -2.96 -0.10
CA GLY A 191 12.88 -2.59 0.24
C GLY A 191 13.04 -1.65 1.44
N VAL A 192 12.28 -1.84 2.52
CA VAL A 192 12.43 -1.05 3.75
C VAL A 192 13.25 -1.86 4.77
N PHE A 193 14.56 -1.58 4.85
CA PHE A 193 15.51 -2.30 5.72
C PHE A 193 16.02 -1.43 6.88
N SER A 194 15.89 -0.10 6.76
CA SER A 194 16.37 0.90 7.72
C SER A 194 15.36 2.04 7.92
N GLY A 195 15.58 2.86 8.95
CA GLY A 195 14.86 4.11 9.16
C GLY A 195 15.11 5.12 8.04
N LYS A 196 16.28 5.07 7.38
CA LYS A 196 16.58 5.86 6.18
C LYS A 196 15.65 5.49 5.02
N ASP A 197 15.46 4.19 4.75
CA ASP A 197 14.56 3.74 3.67
C ASP A 197 13.12 4.15 3.96
N ALA A 198 12.69 4.05 5.22
CA ALA A 198 11.38 4.52 5.64
C ALA A 198 11.23 6.03 5.43
N PHE A 199 12.24 6.81 5.85
CA PHE A 199 12.27 8.25 5.71
C PHE A 199 12.22 8.70 4.25
N GLU A 200 12.97 8.04 3.36
CA GLU A 200 12.95 8.31 1.91
C GLU A 200 11.55 8.09 1.32
N LYS A 201 10.88 6.98 1.67
CA LYS A 201 9.50 6.72 1.25
C LYS A 201 8.53 7.75 1.80
N ILE A 202 8.72 8.19 3.05
CA ILE A 202 7.88 9.24 3.66
C ILE A 202 8.05 10.56 2.91
N LYS A 203 9.29 11.01 2.67
CA LYS A 203 9.58 12.22 1.89
C LYS A 203 9.02 12.12 0.47
N ALA A 204 9.02 10.93 -0.13
CA ALA A 204 8.40 10.66 -1.43
C ALA A 204 6.87 10.77 -1.42
N GLY A 205 6.20 10.65 -0.26
CA GLY A 205 4.74 10.81 -0.15
C GLY A 205 4.02 9.75 0.69
N ALA A 206 4.73 8.73 1.19
CA ALA A 206 4.13 7.74 2.06
C ALA A 206 3.81 8.33 3.45
N SER A 207 2.64 7.98 3.99
CA SER A 207 2.24 8.32 5.36
C SER A 207 2.63 7.22 6.36
N LEU A 208 2.70 5.97 5.89
CA LEU A 208 3.09 4.79 6.65
C LEU A 208 3.99 3.89 5.79
N VAL A 209 4.70 2.95 6.41
CA VAL A 209 5.47 1.92 5.70
C VAL A 209 5.10 0.50 6.18
N GLN A 210 5.17 -0.48 5.27
CA GLN A 210 5.10 -1.91 5.61
C GLN A 210 6.43 -2.60 5.32
N ILE A 211 6.77 -3.55 6.18
CA ILE A 211 7.96 -4.39 6.07
C ILE A 211 7.56 -5.84 5.84
N TYR A 212 8.32 -6.56 5.03
CA TYR A 212 8.19 -8.02 4.87
C TYR A 212 9.58 -8.63 4.73
N THR A 213 10.23 -8.48 3.57
CA THR A 213 11.49 -9.17 3.25
C THR A 213 12.57 -8.90 4.29
N SER A 214 12.73 -7.64 4.72
CA SER A 214 13.68 -7.28 5.77
C SER A 214 13.39 -7.96 7.10
N PHE A 215 12.12 -8.19 7.45
CA PHE A 215 11.74 -8.91 8.67
C PHE A 215 12.14 -10.38 8.62
N VAL A 216 12.12 -11.01 7.44
CA VAL A 216 12.61 -12.38 7.24
C VAL A 216 14.11 -12.47 7.57
N TYR A 217 14.90 -11.48 7.15
CA TYR A 217 16.35 -11.47 7.38
C TYR A 217 16.78 -11.01 8.78
N HIS A 218 16.03 -10.10 9.40
CA HIS A 218 16.46 -9.42 10.63
C HIS A 218 15.57 -9.68 11.86
N GLY A 219 14.43 -10.34 11.67
CA GLY A 219 13.51 -10.69 12.74
C GLY A 219 12.91 -9.49 13.49
N PRO A 220 12.31 -9.72 14.67
CA PRO A 220 11.62 -8.71 15.46
C PRO A 220 12.40 -7.42 15.79
N PRO A 221 13.72 -7.45 16.11
CA PRO A 221 14.49 -6.24 16.45
C PRO A 221 14.48 -5.15 15.37
N LEU A 222 14.28 -5.55 14.11
CA LEU A 222 14.20 -4.64 12.96
C LEU A 222 13.23 -3.48 13.18
N VAL A 223 12.06 -3.76 13.76
CA VAL A 223 11.00 -2.76 13.94
C VAL A 223 11.47 -1.66 14.89
N THR A 224 12.15 -2.02 15.99
CA THR A 224 12.68 -1.05 16.93
C THR A 224 13.78 -0.22 16.29
N ARG A 225 14.70 -0.86 15.55
CA ARG A 225 15.77 -0.17 14.83
C ARG A 225 15.23 0.88 13.85
N ILE A 226 14.31 0.48 12.97
CA ILE A 226 13.72 1.40 11.97
C ILE A 226 13.06 2.60 12.65
N LYS A 227 12.33 2.40 13.75
CA LYS A 227 11.69 3.50 14.48
C LYS A 227 12.70 4.48 15.06
N SER A 228 13.76 3.98 15.70
CA SER A 228 14.81 4.83 16.29
C SER A 228 15.56 5.63 15.23
N GLU A 229 16.02 4.97 14.16
CA GLU A 229 16.71 5.63 13.05
C GLU A 229 15.82 6.68 12.36
N LEU A 230 14.54 6.38 12.17
CA LEU A 230 13.58 7.33 11.59
C LEU A 230 13.38 8.57 12.49
N GLU A 231 13.31 8.37 13.81
CA GLU A 231 13.18 9.48 14.76
C GLU A 231 14.39 10.41 14.70
N GLU A 232 15.60 9.86 14.68
CA GLU A 232 16.84 10.62 14.56
C GLU A 232 16.89 11.43 13.26
N LEU A 233 16.48 10.84 12.14
CA LEU A 233 16.43 11.51 10.84
C LEU A 233 15.41 12.65 10.82
N LEU A 234 14.23 12.45 11.41
CA LEU A 234 13.21 13.51 11.52
C LEU A 234 13.73 14.69 12.32
N GLN A 235 14.34 14.44 13.48
CA GLN A 235 14.92 15.50 14.32
C GLN A 235 16.04 16.23 13.61
N LYS A 236 16.94 15.49 12.94
CA LYS A 236 18.05 16.06 12.17
C LYS A 236 17.59 16.99 11.05
N GLU A 237 16.47 16.68 10.40
CA GLU A 237 15.89 17.49 9.33
C GLU A 237 14.86 18.53 9.84
N GLY A 238 14.72 18.70 11.16
CA GLY A 238 13.86 19.72 11.75
C GLY A 238 12.36 19.40 11.75
N TYR A 239 11.98 18.14 11.51
CA TYR A 239 10.58 17.70 11.57
C TYR A 239 10.18 17.31 12.99
N ASN A 240 9.04 17.82 13.45
CA ASN A 240 8.47 17.52 14.77
C ASN A 240 7.56 16.29 14.78
N SER A 241 7.25 15.74 13.59
CA SER A 241 6.40 14.57 13.38
C SER A 241 6.58 14.02 11.97
N VAL A 242 6.27 12.74 11.75
CA VAL A 242 6.36 12.10 10.43
C VAL A 242 5.45 12.83 9.41
N SER A 243 4.27 13.30 9.82
CA SER A 243 3.29 13.98 8.96
C SER A 243 3.83 15.27 8.33
N GLN A 244 4.75 15.96 9.00
CA GLN A 244 5.42 17.12 8.41
C GLN A 244 6.38 16.73 7.27
N ALA A 245 6.98 15.55 7.36
CA ALA A 245 7.90 15.00 6.37
C ALA A 245 7.17 14.33 5.18
N VAL A 246 5.88 13.96 5.31
CA VAL A 246 5.11 13.34 4.23
C VAL A 246 5.12 14.24 2.99
N GLY A 247 5.64 13.71 1.88
CA GLY A 247 5.70 14.41 0.60
C GLY A 247 6.62 15.62 0.59
N ALA A 248 7.53 15.76 1.57
CA ALA A 248 8.44 16.90 1.66
C ALA A 248 9.37 17.05 0.44
N ALA A 249 9.62 15.98 -0.33
CA ALA A 249 10.36 16.05 -1.59
C ALA A 249 9.62 16.81 -2.71
N HIS A 250 8.34 17.15 -2.51
CA HIS A 250 7.49 17.84 -3.50
C HIS A 250 7.09 19.26 -3.07
N LYS A 251 7.50 19.69 -1.88
CA LYS A 251 7.22 21.04 -1.37
C LYS A 251 8.37 21.95 -1.82
N SER A 252 8.08 22.85 -2.76
CA SER A 252 8.94 23.98 -3.12
C SER A 252 8.83 25.09 -2.09
#